data_AF-A0A4P9YWK9-F1
#
_entry.id   AF-A0A4P9YWK9-F1
#
_cell.length_a   1.000
_cell.length_b   1.000
_cell.length_c   1.000
_cell.angle_alpha   90.00
_cell.angle_beta   90.00
_cell.angle_gamma   90.00
#
_symmetry.space_group_name_H-M   'P 1'
#
loop_
_entity.id
_entity.type
_entity.pdbx_description
1 polymer ?
#
loop_
_entity_poly.entity_id
_entity_poly.type
_entity_poly.pdbx_seq_one_letter_code
_entity_poly.pdbx_strand_id
1 'polypeptide(L)'
;TIRNYYVAAEEVVWDYAPSNEDRIRGLRFEDSEVARISTVNGPGRIGHKYRKALYYAYTDTTYTQRVARPDWLGSLGPVIRAEVGDIIRVWFWNRASIPYSMHPHGVLYQLDSEGAWYAGGGRGGRVEPGGRFLYTWEVPARAGPAENDRGSIMWGYHSHVEELADVNAGLIGPIIVYRRGLLPGSGPEVGGPPSAGTPLPAKDREFDREYVTILFINDENRSHYIKDNVAQFAHNQTSAPVPGSQKGGALYDLADPKFVESNMMHGINGRVYGNLDGLVVREGERVRWYLAAFGSIMDLHTAHFHGITMVEYGARKDTVDLLPGSFHTVDMVPDTPGKWLFHCHVDDHMMSGMAV
;
A
#
# COMPACT_ATOMS: atom_id res chain seq x y z
N THR A 1 19.85 10.42 -14.74
CA THR A 1 19.67 11.56 -13.80
C THR A 1 19.69 11.07 -12.36
N ILE A 2 20.10 11.87 -11.37
CA ILE A 2 19.97 11.48 -9.95
C ILE A 2 18.64 12.03 -9.41
N ARG A 3 17.79 11.17 -8.85
CA ARG A 3 16.50 11.53 -8.26
C ARG A 3 16.55 11.31 -6.75
N ASN A 4 16.43 12.39 -5.97
CA ASN A 4 16.45 12.32 -4.52
C ASN A 4 15.03 12.24 -3.96
N TYR A 5 14.80 11.31 -3.05
CA TYR A 5 13.60 11.14 -2.26
C TYR A 5 13.96 11.20 -0.78
N TYR A 6 13.15 11.88 0.03
CA TYR A 6 13.35 11.98 1.48
C TYR A 6 12.17 11.29 2.14
N VAL A 7 12.42 10.14 2.77
CA VAL A 7 11.36 9.26 3.28
C VAL A 7 11.61 8.98 4.75
N ALA A 8 10.56 9.02 5.57
CA ALA A 8 10.63 8.58 6.95
C ALA A 8 9.60 7.48 7.21
N ALA A 9 9.98 6.49 8.02
CA ALA A 9 9.04 5.55 8.63
C ALA A 9 8.54 6.18 9.94
N GLU A 10 7.22 6.32 10.09
CA GLU A 10 6.59 6.95 11.24
C GLU A 10 5.42 6.13 11.76
N GLU A 11 5.30 6.05 13.07
CA GLU A 11 4.15 5.42 13.72
C GLU A 11 2.92 6.32 13.68
N VAL A 12 1.78 5.74 13.29
CA VAL A 12 0.49 6.42 13.26
C VAL A 12 -0.62 5.47 13.73
N VAL A 13 -1.74 6.03 14.18
CA VAL A 13 -2.99 5.26 14.27
C VAL A 13 -3.66 5.33 12.90
N TRP A 14 -3.64 4.20 12.20
CA TRP A 14 -4.33 4.03 10.93
C TRP A 14 -5.76 3.58 11.17
N ASP A 15 -6.68 4.16 10.42
CA ASP A 15 -8.10 3.86 10.46
C ASP A 15 -8.47 3.15 9.15
N TYR A 16 -8.82 1.87 9.18
CA TYR A 16 -9.15 1.14 7.96
C TYR A 16 -10.49 1.58 7.34
N ALA A 17 -11.37 2.23 8.12
CA ALA A 17 -12.71 2.61 7.69
C ALA A 17 -13.22 3.91 8.37
N PRO A 18 -12.70 5.09 7.96
CA PRO A 18 -12.98 6.35 8.66
C PRO A 18 -14.44 6.80 8.67
N SER A 19 -15.26 6.28 7.75
CA SER A 19 -16.69 6.62 7.71
C SER A 19 -17.50 5.96 8.82
N ASN A 20 -16.97 4.90 9.45
CA ASN A 20 -17.71 4.02 10.36
C ASN A 20 -18.91 3.31 9.70
N GLU A 21 -18.89 3.16 8.37
CA GLU A 21 -19.97 2.55 7.59
C GLU A 21 -19.41 1.61 6.50
N ASP A 22 -20.18 0.55 6.21
CA ASP A 22 -20.05 -0.23 4.99
C ASP A 22 -20.71 0.55 3.86
N ARG A 23 -19.91 1.34 3.14
CA ARG A 23 -20.37 2.21 2.06
C ARG A 23 -20.78 1.44 0.80
N ILE A 24 -20.39 0.17 0.69
CA ILE A 24 -20.80 -0.70 -0.42
C ILE A 24 -22.25 -1.14 -0.23
N ARG A 25 -22.63 -1.51 1.00
CA ARG A 25 -23.99 -1.94 1.33
C ARG A 25 -24.88 -0.83 1.87
N GLY A 26 -24.32 0.33 2.21
CA GLY A 26 -25.05 1.43 2.84
C GLY A 26 -25.52 1.09 4.26
N LEU A 27 -24.71 0.33 5.02
CA LEU A 27 -25.03 -0.13 6.37
C LEU A 27 -24.05 0.43 7.39
N ARG A 28 -24.52 0.65 8.62
CA ARG A 28 -23.61 0.81 9.76
C ARG A 28 -22.90 -0.51 10.03
N PHE A 29 -21.68 -0.45 10.55
CA PHE A 29 -20.92 -1.66 10.82
C PHE A 29 -21.59 -2.59 11.83
N GLU A 30 -22.28 -2.05 12.84
CA GLU A 30 -23.00 -2.82 13.85
C GLU A 30 -24.18 -3.62 13.25
N ASP A 31 -24.78 -3.11 12.18
CA ASP A 31 -25.93 -3.72 11.53
C ASP A 31 -25.50 -4.80 10.52
N SER A 32 -24.26 -4.73 10.02
CA SER A 32 -23.69 -5.72 9.09
C SER A 32 -23.19 -6.97 9.81
N GLU A 33 -23.61 -8.16 9.39
CA GLU A 33 -23.15 -9.43 9.98
C GLU A 33 -21.67 -9.72 9.72
N VAL A 34 -21.18 -9.31 8.56
CA VAL A 34 -19.81 -9.56 8.15
C VAL A 34 -18.89 -8.42 8.59
N ALA A 35 -19.27 -7.16 8.31
CA ALA A 35 -18.40 -6.03 8.62
C ALA A 35 -18.14 -5.86 10.12
N ARG A 36 -19.11 -6.20 10.98
CA ARG A 36 -18.91 -6.13 12.44
C ARG A 36 -17.76 -6.99 12.96
N ILE A 37 -17.33 -8.02 12.22
CA ILE A 37 -16.28 -8.94 12.65
C ILE A 37 -14.94 -8.21 12.72
N SER A 38 -14.57 -7.43 11.71
CA SER A 38 -13.27 -6.74 11.62
C SER A 38 -13.32 -5.27 12.00
N THR A 39 -14.50 -4.63 12.00
CA THR A 39 -14.60 -3.17 12.17
C THR A 39 -15.18 -2.71 13.50
N VAL A 40 -16.09 -3.49 14.11
CA VAL A 40 -16.72 -3.09 15.36
C VAL A 40 -15.81 -3.43 16.52
N ASN A 41 -15.48 -2.41 17.29
CA ASN A 41 -14.76 -2.58 18.54
C ASN A 41 -15.67 -3.25 19.59
N GLY A 42 -15.13 -4.14 20.41
CA GLY A 42 -15.88 -4.80 21.47
C GLY A 42 -15.06 -5.78 22.28
N PRO A 43 -15.68 -6.60 23.15
CA PRO A 43 -14.98 -7.61 23.92
C PRO A 43 -14.22 -8.56 23.00
N GLY A 44 -12.88 -8.56 23.12
CA GLY A 44 -12.04 -9.40 22.28
C GLY A 44 -11.87 -8.93 20.85
N ARG A 45 -12.14 -7.64 20.52
CA ARG A 45 -11.86 -7.07 19.20
C ARG A 45 -11.24 -5.68 19.30
N ILE A 46 -10.24 -5.43 18.45
CA ILE A 46 -9.60 -4.12 18.30
C ILE A 46 -10.49 -3.16 17.50
N GLY A 47 -11.26 -3.67 16.54
CA GLY A 47 -12.05 -2.85 15.60
C GLY A 47 -11.18 -2.41 14.42
N HIS A 48 -11.50 -1.27 13.80
CA HIS A 48 -10.86 -0.83 12.56
C HIS A 48 -9.69 0.17 12.72
N LYS A 49 -9.18 0.38 13.95
CA LYS A 49 -8.09 1.33 14.22
C LYS A 49 -6.88 0.63 14.83
N TYR A 50 -5.73 0.75 14.17
CA TYR A 50 -4.50 0.08 14.56
C TYR A 50 -3.33 1.06 14.52
N ARG A 51 -2.43 0.96 15.49
CA ARG A 51 -1.07 1.51 15.40
C ARG A 51 -0.33 0.75 14.30
N LYS A 52 0.29 1.53 13.41
CA LYS A 52 1.02 1.10 12.22
C LYS A 52 2.30 1.92 12.07
N ALA A 53 3.26 1.43 11.29
CA ALA A 53 4.38 2.23 10.79
C ALA A 53 4.23 2.44 9.29
N LEU A 54 4.13 3.69 8.83
CA LEU A 54 3.94 4.03 7.43
C LEU A 54 5.10 4.88 6.91
N TYR A 55 5.37 4.80 5.60
CA TYR A 55 6.30 5.71 4.95
C TYR A 55 5.64 7.05 4.60
N TYR A 56 6.33 8.14 4.91
CA TYR A 56 5.96 9.50 4.52
C TYR A 56 7.11 10.16 3.75
N ALA A 57 6.79 10.84 2.65
CA ALA A 57 7.74 11.67 1.92
C ALA A 57 7.84 13.08 2.52
N TYR A 58 9.04 13.65 2.42
CA TYR A 58 9.39 15.01 2.81
C TYR A 58 10.06 15.73 1.65
N THR A 59 10.06 17.07 1.71
CA THR A 59 10.62 17.92 0.65
C THR A 59 12.15 17.88 0.60
N ASP A 60 12.80 17.64 1.73
CA ASP A 60 14.26 17.71 1.90
C ASP A 60 14.74 16.98 3.16
N THR A 61 16.05 17.06 3.44
CA THR A 61 16.73 16.42 4.57
C THR A 61 16.43 17.02 5.94
N THR A 62 15.65 18.12 6.01
CA THR A 62 15.18 18.67 7.29
C THR A 62 14.02 17.86 7.87
N TYR A 63 13.28 17.15 7.02
CA TYR A 63 12.09 16.37 7.39
C TYR A 63 11.05 17.20 8.17
N THR A 64 10.89 18.47 7.79
CA THR A 64 9.96 19.40 8.43
C THR A 64 8.63 19.49 7.67
N GLN A 65 8.68 19.50 6.33
CA GLN A 65 7.51 19.60 5.47
C GLN A 65 7.27 18.28 4.73
N ARG A 66 6.10 17.67 4.98
CA ARG A 66 5.65 16.48 4.24
C ARG A 66 5.23 16.84 2.81
N VAL A 67 5.50 15.95 1.87
CA VAL A 67 4.95 16.01 0.51
C VAL A 67 3.47 15.66 0.56
N ALA A 68 2.64 16.40 -0.19
CA ALA A 68 1.21 16.12 -0.31
C ALA A 68 0.99 14.70 -0.86
N ARG A 69 0.06 13.96 -0.25
CA ARG A 69 -0.33 12.63 -0.71
C ARG A 69 -1.75 12.67 -1.27
N PRO A 70 -2.03 11.99 -2.38
CA PRO A 70 -3.40 11.86 -2.85
C PRO A 70 -4.17 10.90 -1.95
N ASP A 71 -5.48 11.13 -1.83
CA ASP A 71 -6.36 10.34 -0.95
C ASP A 71 -6.37 8.85 -1.33
N TRP A 72 -6.30 8.56 -2.63
CA TRP A 72 -6.30 7.18 -3.15
C TRP A 72 -5.06 6.37 -2.75
N LEU A 73 -3.97 7.01 -2.32
CA LEU A 73 -2.76 6.29 -1.90
C LEU A 73 -2.97 5.53 -0.59
N GLY A 74 -3.95 5.95 0.21
CA GLY A 74 -4.29 5.30 1.47
C GLY A 74 -3.08 5.18 2.41
N SER A 75 -2.80 3.95 2.85
CA SER A 75 -1.70 3.62 3.77
C SER A 75 -0.35 3.46 3.08
N LEU A 76 -0.30 3.42 1.75
CA LEU A 76 0.94 3.17 1.03
C LEU A 76 1.96 4.30 1.22
N GLY A 77 3.23 3.92 1.13
CA GLY A 77 4.35 4.84 1.06
C GLY A 77 4.31 5.72 -0.20
N PRO A 78 5.09 6.81 -0.22
CA PRO A 78 5.17 7.70 -1.37
C PRO A 78 5.58 6.93 -2.63
N VAL A 79 5.00 7.31 -3.76
CA VAL A 79 5.34 6.71 -5.05
C VAL A 79 6.71 7.22 -5.52
N ILE A 80 7.69 6.31 -5.58
CA ILE A 80 9.02 6.60 -6.09
C ILE A 80 8.97 6.46 -7.61
N ARG A 81 9.50 7.45 -8.34
CA ARG A 81 9.50 7.44 -9.82
C ARG A 81 10.87 7.64 -10.42
N ALA A 82 11.13 6.91 -11.49
CA ALA A 82 12.39 7.03 -12.22
C ALA A 82 12.23 6.63 -13.68
N GLU A 83 13.18 7.04 -14.51
CA GLU A 83 13.33 6.53 -15.86
C GLU A 83 14.49 5.53 -15.94
N VAL A 84 14.47 4.70 -16.98
CA VAL A 84 15.65 3.95 -17.40
C VAL A 84 16.86 4.89 -17.58
N GLY A 85 17.95 4.58 -16.89
CA GLY A 85 19.20 5.35 -16.85
C GLY A 85 19.30 6.30 -15.65
N ASP A 86 18.32 6.33 -14.75
CA ASP A 86 18.38 7.10 -13.53
C ASP A 86 19.06 6.38 -12.36
N ILE A 87 19.45 7.17 -11.36
CA ILE A 87 19.88 6.72 -10.05
C ILE A 87 18.87 7.29 -9.05
N ILE A 88 18.18 6.42 -8.33
CA ILE A 88 17.30 6.76 -7.23
C ILE A 88 18.14 6.83 -5.96
N ARG A 89 18.04 7.95 -5.24
CA ARG A 89 18.62 8.14 -3.91
C ARG A 89 17.51 8.33 -2.91
N VAL A 90 17.41 7.45 -1.92
CA VAL A 90 16.42 7.56 -0.85
C VAL A 90 17.12 7.87 0.47
N TRP A 91 16.92 9.09 0.94
CA TRP A 91 17.31 9.55 2.27
C TRP A 91 16.26 9.06 3.27
N PHE A 92 16.52 7.90 3.86
CA PHE A 92 15.63 7.27 4.81
C PHE A 92 15.93 7.73 6.24
N TRP A 93 14.88 8.04 7.00
CA TRP A 93 14.93 8.25 8.45
C TRP A 93 13.94 7.31 9.15
N ASN A 94 14.46 6.39 9.96
CA ASN A 94 13.61 5.59 10.83
C ASN A 94 13.20 6.42 12.06
N ARG A 95 11.94 6.87 12.11
CA ARG A 95 11.37 7.58 13.27
C ARG A 95 10.40 6.69 14.07
N ALA A 96 10.25 5.43 13.71
CA ALA A 96 9.51 4.45 14.47
C ALA A 96 10.36 3.90 15.63
N SER A 97 9.73 3.16 16.54
CA SER A 97 10.36 2.52 17.69
C SER A 97 11.04 1.18 17.37
N ILE A 98 10.85 0.67 16.14
CA ILE A 98 11.33 -0.64 15.70
C ILE A 98 12.37 -0.46 14.58
N PRO A 99 13.43 -1.28 14.52
CA PRO A 99 14.36 -1.26 13.40
C PRO A 99 13.66 -1.61 12.09
N TYR A 100 13.81 -0.74 11.08
CA TYR A 100 13.22 -0.91 9.75
C TYR A 100 14.26 -0.62 8.67
N SER A 101 13.92 -0.91 7.43
CA SER A 101 14.78 -0.69 6.26
C SER A 101 13.95 -0.28 5.04
N MET A 102 14.57 -0.09 3.88
CA MET A 102 13.87 0.03 2.59
C MET A 102 14.54 -0.86 1.55
N HIS A 103 13.87 -1.94 1.17
CA HIS A 103 14.27 -2.90 0.15
C HIS A 103 13.47 -2.67 -1.15
N PRO A 104 14.12 -2.41 -2.30
CA PRO A 104 13.42 -2.20 -3.55
C PRO A 104 13.36 -3.47 -4.41
N HIS A 105 12.31 -3.57 -5.23
CA HIS A 105 12.20 -4.59 -6.28
C HIS A 105 12.59 -4.01 -7.65
N GLY A 106 13.03 -4.87 -8.57
CA GLY A 106 13.26 -4.55 -10.00
C GLY A 106 14.50 -3.71 -10.34
N VAL A 107 14.93 -2.81 -9.45
CA VAL A 107 16.10 -1.94 -9.64
C VAL A 107 17.43 -2.63 -9.25
N LEU A 108 18.55 -1.98 -9.50
CA LEU A 108 19.89 -2.48 -9.18
C LEU A 108 20.44 -1.78 -7.94
N TYR A 109 21.07 -2.53 -7.05
CA TYR A 109 21.68 -2.00 -5.83
C TYR A 109 22.95 -2.77 -5.48
N GLN A 110 23.81 -2.13 -4.69
CA GLN A 110 24.91 -2.77 -3.99
C GLN A 110 24.44 -3.29 -2.63
N LEU A 111 25.18 -4.23 -2.01
CA LEU A 111 24.81 -4.88 -0.75
C LEU A 111 24.38 -3.87 0.34
N ASP A 112 25.15 -2.80 0.53
CA ASP A 112 24.83 -1.74 1.51
C ASP A 112 23.48 -1.05 1.26
N SER A 113 23.01 -0.99 0.01
CA SER A 113 21.74 -0.37 -0.39
C SER A 113 20.63 -1.38 -0.69
N GLU A 114 20.84 -2.67 -0.38
CA GLU A 114 19.85 -3.72 -0.59
C GLU A 114 18.63 -3.56 0.31
N GLY A 115 18.82 -3.19 1.59
CA GLY A 115 17.70 -2.99 2.51
C GLY A 115 17.09 -4.27 3.08
N ALA A 116 17.67 -5.45 2.86
CA ALA A 116 17.24 -6.71 3.46
C ALA A 116 18.21 -7.18 4.55
N TRP A 117 17.67 -7.71 5.64
CA TRP A 117 18.45 -8.21 6.77
C TRP A 117 18.54 -9.74 6.78
N TYR A 118 19.55 -10.28 6.12
CA TYR A 118 19.89 -11.69 6.20
C TYR A 118 21.40 -11.88 6.17
N ALA A 119 21.91 -12.93 6.85
CA ALA A 119 23.34 -13.31 6.87
C ALA A 119 24.32 -12.14 7.15
N GLY A 120 23.93 -11.20 8.04
CA GLY A 120 24.71 -10.02 8.39
C GLY A 120 24.36 -8.74 7.64
N GLY A 121 23.64 -8.84 6.51
CA GLY A 121 23.08 -7.73 5.73
C GLY A 121 24.09 -6.68 5.25
N GLY A 122 23.69 -5.83 4.29
CA GLY A 122 24.39 -4.56 4.07
C GLY A 122 24.08 -3.55 5.19
N ARG A 123 24.83 -2.44 5.25
CA ARG A 123 24.58 -1.38 6.28
C ARG A 123 23.16 -0.83 6.27
N GLY A 124 22.50 -0.81 5.12
CA GLY A 124 21.09 -0.38 4.99
C GLY A 124 20.08 -1.49 5.27
N GLY A 125 20.51 -2.73 5.53
CA GLY A 125 19.63 -3.87 5.79
C GLY A 125 18.82 -3.73 7.08
N ARG A 126 19.31 -2.93 8.04
CA ARG A 126 18.64 -2.67 9.32
C ARG A 126 19.02 -1.27 9.83
N VAL A 127 18.05 -0.35 9.84
CA VAL A 127 18.24 1.01 10.35
C VAL A 127 17.55 1.13 11.70
N GLU A 128 18.34 1.28 12.75
CA GLU A 128 17.85 1.39 14.13
C GLU A 128 16.93 2.60 14.34
N PRO A 129 16.05 2.58 15.37
CA PRO A 129 15.23 3.73 15.75
C PRO A 129 16.04 5.02 15.87
N GLY A 130 15.56 6.09 15.23
CA GLY A 130 16.25 7.38 15.13
C GLY A 130 17.36 7.44 14.07
N GLY A 131 17.77 6.29 13.52
CA GLY A 131 18.82 6.15 12.52
C GLY A 131 18.44 6.68 11.14
N ARG A 132 19.44 7.12 10.39
CA ARG A 132 19.30 7.59 9.01
C ARG A 132 20.20 6.81 8.08
N PHE A 133 19.74 6.56 6.87
CA PHE A 133 20.51 5.85 5.85
C PHE A 133 20.22 6.41 4.45
N LEU A 134 21.23 6.41 3.58
CA LEU A 134 21.09 6.79 2.18
C LEU A 134 21.15 5.53 1.31
N TYR A 135 20.00 5.12 0.78
CA TYR A 135 19.93 4.08 -0.23
C TYR A 135 20.26 4.65 -1.61
N THR A 136 21.06 3.93 -2.40
CA THR A 136 21.33 4.24 -3.81
C THR A 136 20.95 3.06 -4.69
N TRP A 137 19.99 3.29 -5.59
CA TRP A 137 19.49 2.29 -6.53
C TRP A 137 19.64 2.78 -7.97
N GLU A 138 20.24 1.98 -8.83
CA GLU A 138 20.39 2.26 -10.24
C GLU A 138 19.21 1.67 -11.03
N VAL A 139 18.78 2.37 -12.07
CA VAL A 139 17.66 1.94 -12.94
C VAL A 139 18.22 1.53 -14.31
N PRO A 140 18.81 0.33 -14.45
CA PRO A 140 19.30 -0.16 -15.73
C PRO A 140 18.14 -0.43 -16.70
N ALA A 141 18.43 -0.68 -17.98
CA ALA A 141 17.42 -0.99 -18.99
C ALA A 141 16.48 -2.14 -18.57
N ARG A 142 17.02 -3.18 -17.93
CA ARG A 142 16.24 -4.32 -17.41
C ARG A 142 15.25 -3.99 -16.28
N ALA A 143 15.37 -2.81 -15.66
CA ALA A 143 14.47 -2.37 -14.60
C ALA A 143 13.27 -1.58 -15.15
N GLY A 144 13.30 -1.21 -16.43
CA GLY A 144 12.20 -0.52 -17.10
C GLY A 144 11.35 -1.43 -17.98
N PRO A 145 10.38 -0.85 -18.68
CA PRO A 145 9.47 -1.60 -19.54
C PRO A 145 10.21 -2.36 -20.66
N ALA A 146 9.81 -3.61 -20.91
CA ALA A 146 10.27 -4.40 -22.04
C ALA A 146 9.78 -3.82 -23.38
N GLU A 147 10.23 -4.37 -24.51
CA GLU A 147 9.92 -3.83 -25.85
C GLU A 147 8.41 -3.72 -26.12
N ASN A 148 7.63 -4.73 -25.71
CA ASN A 148 6.17 -4.78 -25.91
C ASN A 148 5.38 -4.18 -24.74
N ASP A 149 6.06 -3.76 -23.68
CA ASP A 149 5.42 -3.07 -22.57
C ASP A 149 5.14 -1.62 -22.95
N ARG A 150 4.13 -1.07 -22.27
CA ARG A 150 3.82 0.35 -22.28
C ARG A 150 4.97 1.21 -21.73
N GLY A 151 4.80 2.52 -21.72
CA GLY A 151 5.78 3.52 -21.31
C GLY A 151 6.23 3.47 -19.86
N SER A 152 5.56 2.69 -19.02
CA SER A 152 5.89 2.55 -17.59
C SER A 152 5.43 1.21 -17.04
N ILE A 153 6.13 0.73 -16.02
CA ILE A 153 5.81 -0.47 -15.23
C ILE A 153 5.98 -0.17 -13.74
N MET A 154 5.40 -1.04 -12.90
CA MET A 154 5.51 -0.96 -11.44
C MET A 154 6.45 -2.02 -10.87
N TRP A 155 7.18 -1.60 -9.84
CA TRP A 155 7.80 -2.44 -8.83
C TRP A 155 7.32 -1.98 -7.44
N GLY A 156 7.74 -2.68 -6.39
CA GLY A 156 7.49 -2.31 -5.01
C GLY A 156 8.76 -1.96 -4.26
N TYR A 157 8.60 -1.36 -3.09
CA TYR A 157 9.58 -1.33 -2.03
C TYR A 157 8.90 -1.58 -0.69
N HIS A 158 9.61 -2.19 0.25
CA HIS A 158 9.10 -2.44 1.60
C HIS A 158 10.24 -2.53 2.61
N SER A 159 9.93 -2.50 3.91
CA SER A 159 10.94 -2.89 4.92
C SER A 159 11.13 -4.41 4.90
N HIS A 160 12.36 -4.85 5.17
CA HIS A 160 12.78 -6.23 5.04
C HIS A 160 13.74 -6.63 6.18
N VAL A 161 13.52 -6.06 7.37
CA VAL A 161 14.19 -6.47 8.61
C VAL A 161 13.53 -7.74 9.14
N GLU A 162 12.21 -7.69 9.29
CA GLU A 162 11.34 -8.84 9.53
C GLU A 162 10.16 -8.74 8.56
N GLU A 163 10.39 -9.16 7.31
CA GLU A 163 9.53 -8.89 6.15
C GLU A 163 8.02 -9.02 6.43
N LEU A 164 7.57 -10.15 6.99
CA LEU A 164 6.15 -10.39 7.25
C LEU A 164 5.58 -9.39 8.26
N ALA A 165 6.30 -9.10 9.34
CA ALA A 165 5.83 -8.17 10.37
C ALA A 165 5.93 -6.72 9.92
N ASP A 166 6.96 -6.38 9.15
CA ASP A 166 7.22 -5.06 8.57
C ASP A 166 6.13 -4.64 7.57
N VAL A 167 5.77 -5.53 6.64
CA VAL A 167 4.74 -5.27 5.63
C VAL A 167 3.35 -5.20 6.29
N ASN A 168 3.04 -6.10 7.24
CA ASN A 168 1.77 -6.04 7.98
C ASN A 168 1.66 -4.79 8.86
N ALA A 169 2.78 -4.29 9.41
CA ALA A 169 2.85 -3.00 10.09
C ALA A 169 2.57 -1.81 9.16
N GLY A 170 2.69 -1.98 7.84
CA GLY A 170 2.30 -0.99 6.81
C GLY A 170 3.47 -0.41 5.99
N LEU A 171 4.68 -0.94 6.12
CA LEU A 171 5.87 -0.43 5.45
C LEU A 171 6.01 -0.98 4.03
N ILE A 172 5.14 -0.50 3.14
CA ILE A 172 5.10 -0.84 1.72
C ILE A 172 4.85 0.41 0.87
N GLY A 173 5.47 0.49 -0.31
CA GLY A 173 5.17 1.53 -1.28
C GLY A 173 5.58 1.14 -2.71
N PRO A 174 5.14 1.90 -3.72
CA PRO A 174 5.40 1.58 -5.12
C PRO A 174 6.62 2.32 -5.69
N ILE A 175 7.30 1.66 -6.63
CA ILE A 175 8.27 2.28 -7.54
C ILE A 175 7.71 2.20 -8.96
N ILE A 176 7.55 3.32 -9.65
CA ILE A 176 7.16 3.34 -11.07
C ILE A 176 8.38 3.68 -11.92
N VAL A 177 8.72 2.76 -12.83
CA VAL A 177 9.83 2.95 -13.77
C VAL A 177 9.29 3.21 -15.16
N TYR A 178 9.66 4.35 -15.72
CA TYR A 178 9.30 4.79 -17.05
C TYR A 178 10.41 4.44 -18.05
N ARG A 179 10.02 4.23 -19.29
CA ARG A 179 10.97 4.29 -20.41
C ARG A 179 11.59 5.68 -20.46
N ARG A 180 12.85 5.75 -20.86
CA ARG A 180 13.60 7.01 -20.93
C ARG A 180 12.86 8.07 -21.75
N GLY A 181 12.68 9.26 -21.18
CA GLY A 181 11.98 10.40 -21.77
C GLY A 181 10.46 10.41 -21.60
N LEU A 182 9.86 9.41 -20.93
CA LEU A 182 8.40 9.31 -20.75
C LEU A 182 7.91 9.59 -19.33
N LEU A 183 8.79 9.90 -18.37
CA LEU A 183 8.38 10.30 -17.03
C LEU A 183 7.61 11.64 -17.10
N PRO A 184 6.36 11.71 -16.59
CA PRO A 184 5.62 12.96 -16.53
C PRO A 184 6.28 13.97 -15.57
N GLY A 185 6.46 15.21 -16.03
CA GLY A 185 6.97 16.31 -15.21
C GLY A 185 8.45 16.14 -14.79
N SER A 186 8.83 16.79 -13.68
CA SER A 186 10.22 16.83 -13.19
C SER A 186 10.58 15.73 -12.19
N GLY A 187 9.67 14.80 -11.85
CA GLY A 187 9.85 13.83 -10.78
C GLY A 187 8.81 14.02 -9.67
N PRO A 188 9.14 14.01 -8.36
CA PRO A 188 8.31 13.61 -7.21
C PRO A 188 6.91 14.25 -7.00
N GLU A 189 6.43 15.09 -7.92
CA GLU A 189 5.07 15.65 -7.98
C GLU A 189 4.03 14.75 -8.68
N VAL A 190 4.45 13.65 -9.30
CA VAL A 190 3.48 12.77 -9.98
C VAL A 190 2.56 12.12 -8.92
N GLY A 191 1.24 12.23 -9.09
CA GLY A 191 0.24 11.76 -8.13
C GLY A 191 -0.34 12.86 -7.22
N GLY A 192 0.20 14.08 -7.20
CA GLY A 192 -0.62 15.24 -6.87
C GLY A 192 -1.71 15.42 -7.96
N PRO A 193 -2.84 16.10 -7.69
CA PRO A 193 -3.62 16.66 -8.80
C PRO A 193 -2.61 17.40 -9.68
N PRO A 194 -2.64 17.22 -11.03
CA PRO A 194 -1.62 17.80 -11.90
C PRO A 194 -1.39 19.23 -11.45
N SER A 195 -0.16 19.57 -11.04
CA SER A 195 0.22 20.98 -11.03
C SER A 195 -0.12 21.43 -12.44
N ALA A 196 -1.10 22.34 -12.54
CA ALA A 196 -1.62 22.81 -13.81
C ALA A 196 -0.46 23.47 -14.55
N GLY A 197 0.33 22.71 -15.31
CA GLY A 197 1.59 23.28 -15.80
C GLY A 197 2.63 22.37 -16.44
N THR A 198 2.70 21.06 -16.17
CA THR A 198 3.75 20.25 -16.83
C THR A 198 3.19 19.11 -17.69
N PRO A 199 2.57 19.43 -18.84
CA PRO A 199 2.18 18.40 -19.79
C PRO A 199 3.43 17.71 -20.35
N LEU A 200 3.43 16.37 -20.35
CA LEU A 200 4.24 15.61 -21.31
C LEU A 200 3.98 16.17 -22.72
N PRO A 201 4.98 16.18 -23.62
CA PRO A 201 4.74 16.50 -25.03
C PRO A 201 3.56 15.67 -25.53
N ALA A 202 2.50 16.34 -25.99
CA ALA A 202 1.19 15.73 -26.25
C ALA A 202 1.23 14.54 -27.22
N LYS A 203 2.30 14.42 -28.01
CA LYS A 203 2.48 13.37 -29.01
C LYS A 203 2.84 11.99 -28.43
N ASP A 204 3.48 11.95 -27.25
CA ASP A 204 3.99 10.71 -26.64
C ASP A 204 3.36 10.39 -25.27
N ARG A 205 2.33 11.17 -24.88
CA ARG A 205 1.60 10.95 -23.63
C ARG A 205 0.71 9.72 -23.78
N GLU A 206 1.07 8.61 -23.13
CA GLU A 206 0.30 7.37 -23.20
C GLU A 206 -0.97 7.39 -22.32
N PHE A 207 -0.92 8.07 -21.18
CA PHE A 207 -2.03 8.18 -20.24
C PHE A 207 -2.18 9.61 -19.71
N ASP A 208 -3.39 9.96 -19.32
CA ASP A 208 -3.74 11.26 -18.76
C ASP A 208 -3.66 11.25 -17.23
N ARG A 209 -3.95 10.10 -16.61
CA ARG A 209 -3.94 9.87 -15.16
C ARG A 209 -3.33 8.51 -14.83
N GLU A 210 -2.69 8.41 -13.67
CA GLU A 210 -2.26 7.13 -13.11
C GLU A 210 -2.76 6.91 -11.68
N TYR A 211 -2.98 5.64 -11.34
CA TYR A 211 -3.33 5.17 -10.00
C TYR A 211 -2.46 3.98 -9.61
N VAL A 212 -2.17 3.84 -8.33
CA VAL A 212 -1.60 2.62 -7.75
C VAL A 212 -2.61 2.03 -6.79
N THR A 213 -2.91 0.75 -6.95
CA THR A 213 -3.74 0.00 -5.98
C THR A 213 -3.08 -1.32 -5.65
N ILE A 214 -2.85 -1.53 -4.36
CA ILE A 214 -2.34 -2.77 -3.80
C ILE A 214 -3.48 -3.43 -3.04
N LEU A 215 -3.82 -4.65 -3.46
CA LEU A 215 -4.75 -5.53 -2.74
C LEU A 215 -3.93 -6.31 -1.71
N PHE A 216 -4.31 -6.20 -0.46
CA PHE A 216 -3.57 -6.83 0.63
C PHE A 216 -4.51 -7.15 1.79
N ILE A 217 -4.41 -8.38 2.28
CA ILE A 217 -4.96 -8.79 3.57
C ILE A 217 -3.94 -8.42 4.64
N ASN A 218 -4.09 -7.23 5.22
CA ASN A 218 -3.27 -6.82 6.35
C ASN A 218 -3.62 -7.70 7.56
N ASP A 219 -2.76 -8.68 7.85
CA ASP A 219 -2.83 -9.54 9.03
C ASP A 219 -2.20 -8.81 10.22
N GLU A 220 -3.02 -8.04 10.94
CA GLU A 220 -2.56 -7.27 12.11
C GLU A 220 -2.09 -8.18 13.26
N ASN A 221 -2.40 -9.49 13.23
CA ASN A 221 -1.84 -10.44 14.20
C ASN A 221 -0.33 -10.64 14.03
N ARG A 222 0.19 -10.41 12.82
CA ARG A 222 1.62 -10.48 12.49
C ARG A 222 2.32 -9.14 12.57
N SER A 223 1.57 -8.05 12.76
CA SER A 223 2.14 -6.72 12.94
C SER A 223 2.96 -6.68 14.22
N HIS A 224 4.10 -5.99 14.17
CA HIS A 224 4.91 -5.71 15.36
C HIS A 224 4.10 -5.06 16.49
N TYR A 225 3.06 -4.31 16.13
CA TYR A 225 2.24 -3.52 17.04
C TYR A 225 1.04 -4.26 17.63
N ILE A 226 0.86 -5.57 17.38
CA ILE A 226 -0.33 -6.31 17.85
C ILE A 226 -0.54 -6.19 19.36
N LYS A 227 0.53 -6.30 20.17
CA LYS A 227 0.44 -6.19 21.63
C LYS A 227 0.01 -4.80 22.07
N ASP A 228 0.57 -3.76 21.45
CA ASP A 228 0.23 -2.37 21.72
C ASP A 228 -1.21 -2.08 21.29
N ASN A 229 -1.64 -2.62 20.16
CA ASN A 229 -2.99 -2.48 19.63
C ASN A 229 -4.03 -3.12 20.53
N VAL A 230 -3.76 -4.34 21.04
CA VAL A 230 -4.62 -4.97 22.04
C VAL A 230 -4.70 -4.11 23.30
N ALA A 231 -3.56 -3.68 23.83
CA ALA A 231 -3.53 -2.90 25.07
C ALA A 231 -4.22 -1.53 24.94
N GLN A 232 -4.08 -0.88 23.78
CA GLN A 232 -4.59 0.46 23.53
C GLN A 232 -6.05 0.47 23.09
N PHE A 233 -6.47 -0.49 22.26
CA PHE A 233 -7.75 -0.42 21.55
C PHE A 233 -8.72 -1.56 21.87
N ALA A 234 -8.31 -2.71 22.39
CA ALA A 234 -9.27 -3.76 22.72
C ALA A 234 -10.03 -3.43 24.03
N HIS A 235 -11.36 -3.34 23.98
CA HIS A 235 -12.17 -2.95 25.14
C HIS A 235 -12.46 -4.14 26.08
N ASN A 236 -12.13 -4.00 27.37
CA ASN A 236 -12.40 -4.97 28.46
C ASN A 236 -13.67 -4.68 29.27
N GLN A 237 -14.68 -4.06 28.66
CA GLN A 237 -15.87 -3.55 29.37
C GLN A 237 -16.99 -4.57 29.62
N THR A 238 -16.74 -5.88 29.47
CA THR A 238 -17.71 -6.91 29.83
C THR A 238 -17.15 -7.84 30.91
N SER A 239 -18.03 -8.54 31.61
CA SER A 239 -17.70 -9.72 32.42
C SER A 239 -17.19 -10.88 31.57
N ALA A 240 -17.30 -10.78 30.23
CA ALA A 240 -16.73 -11.71 29.27
C ALA A 240 -15.22 -11.45 29.14
N PRO A 241 -14.40 -12.45 29.43
CA PRO A 241 -12.96 -12.33 29.34
C PRO A 241 -12.48 -11.96 27.89
N VAL A 242 -11.58 -10.97 27.69
CA VAL A 242 -10.98 -10.56 26.37
C VAL A 242 -9.63 -11.23 26.03
N PRO A 243 -9.45 -11.89 24.86
CA PRO A 243 -8.14 -12.20 24.25
C PRO A 243 -7.07 -11.10 24.41
N GLY A 244 -5.89 -11.45 24.93
CA GLY A 244 -4.79 -10.56 25.31
C GLY A 244 -4.91 -9.65 26.57
N SER A 245 -6.03 -9.59 27.32
CA SER A 245 -6.13 -8.69 28.49
C SER A 245 -5.67 -9.32 29.83
N GLN A 246 -5.34 -8.53 30.87
CA GLN A 246 -5.10 -9.07 32.21
C GLN A 246 -6.27 -8.73 33.13
N LYS A 247 -7.08 -9.73 33.49
CA LYS A 247 -8.03 -9.61 34.60
C LYS A 247 -7.94 -10.87 35.45
N GLY A 248 -7.30 -10.75 36.62
CA GLY A 248 -7.18 -11.86 37.58
C GLY A 248 -5.98 -12.82 37.37
N GLY A 249 -4.99 -12.45 36.54
CA GLY A 249 -3.71 -13.18 36.47
C GLY A 249 -3.59 -14.27 35.39
N ALA A 250 -4.58 -14.44 34.51
CA ALA A 250 -4.45 -15.29 33.33
C ALA A 250 -4.36 -14.43 32.05
N LEU A 251 -3.28 -14.62 31.27
CA LEU A 251 -3.21 -14.14 29.88
C LEU A 251 -4.16 -14.96 29.02
N TYR A 252 -4.78 -14.31 28.04
CA TYR A 252 -5.70 -14.97 27.12
C TYR A 252 -5.04 -15.32 25.79
N ASP A 253 -5.78 -16.11 25.02
CA ASP A 253 -5.35 -16.72 23.77
C ASP A 253 -5.42 -15.76 22.57
N LEU A 254 -4.26 -15.26 22.13
CA LEU A 254 -4.11 -14.54 20.86
C LEU A 254 -4.26 -15.47 19.65
N ALA A 255 -4.30 -16.79 19.85
CA ALA A 255 -4.56 -17.77 18.82
C ALA A 255 -6.05 -18.15 18.70
N ASP A 256 -6.96 -17.47 19.44
CA ASP A 256 -8.40 -17.67 19.23
C ASP A 256 -8.76 -17.35 17.76
N PRO A 257 -9.37 -18.28 17.01
CA PRO A 257 -9.61 -18.08 15.58
C PRO A 257 -10.49 -16.86 15.27
N LYS A 258 -11.41 -16.48 16.16
CA LYS A 258 -12.28 -15.31 15.93
C LYS A 258 -11.54 -14.00 16.19
N PHE A 259 -10.59 -14.00 17.13
CA PHE A 259 -9.69 -12.87 17.33
C PHE A 259 -8.77 -12.70 16.12
N VAL A 260 -8.13 -13.79 15.68
CA VAL A 260 -7.25 -13.79 14.51
C VAL A 260 -7.98 -13.25 13.28
N GLU A 261 -9.17 -13.78 12.99
CA GLU A 261 -10.01 -13.33 11.87
C GLU A 261 -10.39 -11.85 11.98
N SER A 262 -10.75 -11.37 13.17
CA SER A 262 -11.13 -9.96 13.35
C SER A 262 -10.02 -8.96 13.06
N ASN A 263 -8.76 -9.42 13.05
CA ASN A 263 -7.59 -8.61 12.79
C ASN A 263 -7.04 -8.78 11.36
N MET A 264 -7.74 -9.54 10.50
CA MET A 264 -7.41 -9.67 9.08
C MET A 264 -8.16 -8.62 8.25
N MET A 265 -7.48 -7.53 7.91
CA MET A 265 -8.07 -6.40 7.22
C MET A 265 -7.91 -6.55 5.70
N HIS A 266 -8.95 -7.01 5.03
CA HIS A 266 -9.00 -7.28 3.60
C HIS A 266 -9.17 -5.99 2.80
N GLY A 267 -8.08 -5.26 2.57
CA GLY A 267 -8.14 -3.88 2.08
C GLY A 267 -7.58 -3.65 0.68
N ILE A 268 -7.98 -2.52 0.11
CA ILE A 268 -7.32 -1.90 -1.05
C ILE A 268 -6.62 -0.63 -0.54
N ASN A 269 -5.30 -0.56 -0.69
CA ASN A 269 -4.46 0.52 -0.13
C ASN A 269 -4.68 0.73 1.39
N GLY A 270 -5.06 -0.32 2.12
CA GLY A 270 -5.34 -0.28 3.55
C GLY A 270 -6.69 0.32 3.93
N ARG A 271 -7.65 0.38 3.00
CA ARG A 271 -9.05 0.74 3.29
C ARG A 271 -9.98 -0.42 2.99
N VAL A 272 -11.05 -0.55 3.78
CA VAL A 272 -12.04 -1.62 3.68
C VAL A 272 -13.46 -1.06 3.49
N TYR A 273 -14.38 -1.86 2.96
CA TYR A 273 -15.82 -1.58 2.87
C TYR A 273 -16.17 -0.21 2.24
N GLY A 274 -15.53 0.15 1.11
CA GLY A 274 -15.86 1.40 0.39
C GLY A 274 -15.22 2.67 0.96
N ASN A 275 -14.20 2.54 1.82
CA ASN A 275 -13.57 3.67 2.51
C ASN A 275 -12.30 4.23 1.82
N LEU A 276 -11.99 3.80 0.59
CA LEU A 276 -10.93 4.41 -0.21
C LEU A 276 -11.50 5.53 -1.09
N ASP A 277 -11.15 6.76 -0.76
CA ASP A 277 -11.55 7.93 -1.54
C ASP A 277 -10.49 8.28 -2.61
N GLY A 278 -10.85 9.14 -3.56
CA GLY A 278 -9.90 9.75 -4.51
C GLY A 278 -9.70 8.99 -5.83
N LEU A 279 -10.35 7.84 -6.04
CA LEU A 279 -10.39 7.12 -7.32
C LEU A 279 -11.46 7.73 -8.24
N VAL A 280 -11.18 8.90 -8.81
CA VAL A 280 -12.09 9.63 -9.69
C VAL A 280 -11.46 9.83 -11.07
N VAL A 281 -12.18 9.41 -12.11
CA VAL A 281 -11.74 9.51 -13.51
C VAL A 281 -12.75 10.28 -14.34
N ARG A 282 -12.34 10.81 -15.48
CA ARG A 282 -13.24 11.45 -16.45
C ARG A 282 -13.55 10.50 -17.60
N GLU A 283 -14.76 10.57 -18.14
CA GLU A 283 -15.11 9.89 -19.39
C GLU A 283 -14.13 10.30 -20.50
N GLY A 284 -13.64 9.32 -21.25
CA GLY A 284 -12.64 9.48 -22.31
C GLY A 284 -11.20 9.71 -21.82
N GLU A 285 -10.96 9.81 -20.50
CA GLU A 285 -9.61 9.95 -19.94
C GLU A 285 -8.83 8.64 -20.11
N ARG A 286 -7.56 8.69 -20.53
CA ARG A 286 -6.69 7.51 -20.55
C ARG A 286 -6.10 7.32 -19.17
N VAL A 287 -6.41 6.21 -18.52
CA VAL A 287 -6.01 5.95 -17.14
C VAL A 287 -5.11 4.73 -17.10
N ARG A 288 -3.92 4.89 -16.53
CA ARG A 288 -3.02 3.77 -16.24
C ARG A 288 -3.17 3.35 -14.79
N TRP A 289 -3.45 2.07 -14.57
CA TRP A 289 -3.49 1.48 -13.25
C TRP A 289 -2.27 0.59 -13.06
N TYR A 290 -1.59 0.78 -11.94
CA TYR A 290 -0.58 -0.16 -11.46
C TYR A 290 -1.17 -0.96 -10.32
N LEU A 291 -1.28 -2.27 -10.53
CA LEU A 291 -1.91 -3.20 -9.62
C LEU A 291 -0.84 -4.12 -9.03
N ALA A 292 -0.92 -4.40 -7.74
CA ALA A 292 -0.06 -5.38 -7.10
C ALA A 292 -0.78 -6.07 -5.95
N ALA A 293 -0.22 -7.20 -5.51
CA ALA A 293 -0.58 -7.85 -4.27
C ALA A 293 0.66 -8.16 -3.46
N PHE A 294 0.51 -8.16 -2.14
CA PHE A 294 1.54 -8.53 -1.17
C PHE A 294 0.90 -9.40 -0.10
N GLY A 295 1.71 -10.10 0.71
CA GLY A 295 1.21 -10.88 1.84
C GLY A 295 1.53 -12.35 1.75
N SER A 296 0.56 -13.18 2.11
CA SER A 296 0.74 -14.63 2.32
C SER A 296 0.10 -15.46 1.22
N ILE A 297 0.02 -16.78 1.40
CA ILE A 297 -0.72 -17.67 0.50
C ILE A 297 -2.22 -17.34 0.39
N MET A 298 -2.76 -16.56 1.33
CA MET A 298 -4.15 -16.08 1.28
C MET A 298 -4.32 -14.90 0.32
N ASP A 299 -3.24 -14.24 -0.10
CA ASP A 299 -3.29 -13.07 -0.98
C ASP A 299 -3.33 -13.46 -2.47
N LEU A 300 -4.25 -14.37 -2.79
CA LEU A 300 -4.69 -14.70 -4.14
C LEU A 300 -5.84 -13.74 -4.46
N HIS A 301 -5.60 -12.73 -5.31
CA HIS A 301 -6.61 -11.72 -5.60
C HIS A 301 -6.99 -11.73 -7.07
N THR A 302 -8.26 -11.43 -7.36
CA THR A 302 -8.73 -11.18 -8.74
C THR A 302 -9.35 -9.80 -8.75
N ALA A 303 -8.57 -8.77 -9.06
CA ALA A 303 -9.03 -7.39 -9.10
C ALA A 303 -10.01 -7.20 -10.27
N HIS A 304 -11.20 -6.68 -10.01
CA HIS A 304 -12.28 -6.54 -11.00
C HIS A 304 -12.86 -5.12 -10.99
N PHE A 305 -12.91 -4.49 -12.17
CA PHE A 305 -13.50 -3.16 -12.37
C PHE A 305 -14.89 -3.31 -12.99
N HIS A 306 -15.94 -2.90 -12.26
CA HIS A 306 -17.29 -2.93 -12.81
C HIS A 306 -17.49 -1.89 -13.90
N GLY A 307 -18.24 -2.27 -14.94
CA GLY A 307 -18.72 -1.36 -15.98
C GLY A 307 -17.65 -0.84 -16.94
N ILE A 308 -16.38 -1.19 -16.76
CA ILE A 308 -15.27 -0.72 -17.60
C ILE A 308 -14.30 -1.89 -17.84
N THR A 309 -13.76 -1.97 -19.06
CA THR A 309 -12.69 -2.92 -19.40
C THR A 309 -11.33 -2.24 -19.44
N MET A 310 -10.28 -3.01 -19.23
CA MET A 310 -8.89 -2.58 -19.37
C MET A 310 -8.15 -3.46 -20.38
N VAL A 311 -6.94 -3.02 -20.74
CA VAL A 311 -6.01 -3.77 -21.58
C VAL A 311 -4.72 -4.05 -20.81
N GLU A 312 -4.33 -5.31 -20.80
CA GLU A 312 -3.09 -5.80 -20.21
C GLU A 312 -2.35 -6.67 -21.25
N TYR A 313 -1.10 -6.33 -21.56
CA TYR A 313 -0.29 -7.02 -22.58
C TYR A 313 -1.03 -7.24 -23.93
N GLY A 314 -1.85 -6.26 -24.34
CA GLY A 314 -2.64 -6.33 -25.57
C GLY A 314 -3.94 -7.14 -25.49
N ALA A 315 -4.18 -7.86 -24.39
CA ALA A 315 -5.43 -8.55 -24.13
C ALA A 315 -6.43 -7.64 -23.42
N ARG A 316 -7.69 -7.64 -23.89
CA ARG A 316 -8.79 -6.94 -23.21
C ARG A 316 -9.35 -7.81 -22.09
N LYS A 317 -9.51 -7.24 -20.91
CA LYS A 317 -9.96 -7.91 -19.68
C LYS A 317 -10.83 -6.95 -18.85
N ASP A 318 -11.58 -7.50 -17.92
CA ASP A 318 -12.26 -6.79 -16.82
C ASP A 318 -11.74 -7.23 -15.43
N THR A 319 -11.01 -8.36 -15.39
CA THR A 319 -10.28 -8.86 -14.22
C THR A 319 -8.76 -8.95 -14.41
N VAL A 320 -8.00 -8.85 -13.30
CA VAL A 320 -6.55 -9.12 -13.22
C VAL A 320 -6.26 -9.99 -12.00
N ASP A 321 -5.67 -11.16 -12.21
CA ASP A 321 -5.21 -12.02 -11.13
C ASP A 321 -3.87 -11.51 -10.57
N LEU A 322 -3.81 -11.34 -9.26
CA LEU A 322 -2.66 -10.82 -8.51
C LEU A 322 -2.24 -11.86 -7.47
N LEU A 323 -0.95 -12.13 -7.42
CA LEU A 323 -0.30 -13.02 -6.45
C LEU A 323 0.64 -12.20 -5.56
N PRO A 324 1.05 -12.70 -4.38
CA PRO A 324 2.02 -12.00 -3.54
C PRO A 324 3.32 -11.70 -4.31
N GLY A 325 3.67 -10.41 -4.39
CA GLY A 325 4.85 -9.93 -5.12
C GLY A 325 4.66 -9.81 -6.63
N SER A 326 3.44 -9.96 -7.17
CA SER A 326 3.16 -9.69 -8.59
C SER A 326 2.88 -8.20 -8.83
N PHE A 327 3.32 -7.71 -9.98
CA PHE A 327 3.14 -6.32 -10.42
C PHE A 327 2.55 -6.30 -11.82
N HIS A 328 1.47 -5.56 -12.00
CA HIS A 328 0.70 -5.50 -13.23
C HIS A 328 0.46 -4.05 -13.63
N THR A 329 0.46 -3.79 -14.93
CA THR A 329 0.15 -2.48 -15.50
C THR A 329 -0.97 -2.64 -16.50
N VAL A 330 -2.08 -1.96 -16.28
CA VAL A 330 -3.25 -2.01 -17.16
C VAL A 330 -3.68 -0.62 -17.58
N ASP A 331 -4.14 -0.50 -18.82
CA ASP A 331 -4.66 0.75 -19.37
C ASP A 331 -6.18 0.67 -19.52
N MET A 332 -6.85 1.75 -19.12
CA MET A 332 -8.30 1.88 -19.11
C MET A 332 -8.70 3.20 -19.80
N VAL A 333 -9.82 3.18 -20.53
CA VAL A 333 -10.49 4.40 -21.00
C VAL A 333 -11.96 4.31 -20.55
N PRO A 334 -12.37 5.03 -19.49
CA PRO A 334 -13.75 5.04 -19.02
C PRO A 334 -14.68 5.62 -20.09
N ASP A 335 -15.78 4.94 -20.38
CA ASP A 335 -16.75 5.35 -21.41
C ASP A 335 -18.17 5.57 -20.85
N THR A 336 -18.40 5.23 -19.58
CA THR A 336 -19.73 5.30 -18.97
C THR A 336 -19.66 6.04 -17.63
N PRO A 337 -20.21 7.27 -17.54
CA PRO A 337 -20.29 8.02 -16.28
C PRO A 337 -21.09 7.28 -15.21
N GLY A 338 -20.55 7.22 -13.99
CA GLY A 338 -21.21 6.57 -12.87
C GLY A 338 -20.31 6.40 -11.65
N LYS A 339 -20.85 5.74 -10.62
CA LYS A 339 -20.06 5.16 -9.53
C LYS A 339 -20.00 3.66 -9.79
N TRP A 340 -18.78 3.15 -9.92
CA TRP A 340 -18.52 1.76 -10.29
C TRP A 340 -17.71 1.10 -9.19
N LEU A 341 -18.06 -0.16 -8.88
CA LEU A 341 -17.38 -0.95 -7.86
C LEU A 341 -16.02 -1.42 -8.36
N PHE A 342 -14.97 -1.24 -7.56
CA PHE A 342 -13.68 -1.90 -7.75
C PHE A 342 -13.43 -2.86 -6.59
N HIS A 343 -13.33 -4.16 -6.85
CA HIS A 343 -13.25 -5.15 -5.78
C HIS A 343 -12.40 -6.37 -6.15
N CYS A 344 -12.07 -7.18 -5.15
CA CYS A 344 -11.55 -8.52 -5.36
C CYS A 344 -12.69 -9.51 -5.66
N HIS A 345 -12.55 -10.36 -6.67
CA HIS A 345 -13.54 -11.37 -7.06
C HIS A 345 -13.43 -12.67 -6.24
N VAL A 346 -12.43 -12.80 -5.36
CA VAL A 346 -12.42 -13.89 -4.37
C VAL A 346 -13.47 -13.59 -3.32
N ASP A 347 -14.47 -14.47 -3.22
CA ASP A 347 -15.69 -14.27 -2.44
C ASP A 347 -15.41 -13.84 -1.00
N ASP A 348 -14.51 -14.54 -0.31
CA ASP A 348 -14.16 -14.24 1.07
C ASP A 348 -13.55 -12.83 1.19
N HIS A 349 -12.63 -12.46 0.30
CA HIS A 349 -11.98 -11.15 0.33
C HIS A 349 -12.99 -10.02 0.08
N MET A 350 -13.89 -10.21 -0.89
CA MET A 350 -14.97 -9.25 -1.16
C MET A 350 -15.88 -9.07 0.05
N MET A 351 -16.35 -10.19 0.62
CA MET A 351 -17.28 -10.18 1.74
C MET A 351 -16.65 -9.54 2.98
N SER A 352 -15.35 -9.78 3.20
CA SER A 352 -14.53 -9.20 4.27
C SER A 352 -14.05 -7.77 4.01
N GLY A 353 -14.51 -7.14 2.92
CA GLY A 353 -14.41 -5.69 2.72
C GLY A 353 -13.43 -5.23 1.65
N MET A 354 -12.84 -6.12 0.85
CA MET A 354 -11.92 -5.76 -0.22
C MET A 354 -12.66 -5.23 -1.45
N ALA A 355 -13.28 -4.07 -1.27
CA ALA A 355 -14.11 -3.38 -2.25
C ALA A 355 -14.09 -1.87 -1.97
N VAL A 356 -14.02 -1.07 -3.03
CA VAL A 356 -13.98 0.39 -2.99
C VAL A 356 -14.92 1.04 -4.00
#